data_AF-A0A7G7KRU6-F1
#
_entry.id   AF-A0A7G7KRU6-F1
#
_cell.length_a   1.000
_cell.length_b   1.000
_cell.length_c   1.000
_cell.angle_alpha   90.00
_cell.angle_beta   90.00
_cell.angle_gamma   90.00
#
_symmetry.space_group_name_H-M   'P 1'
#
loop_
_entity.id
_entity.type
_entity.pdbx_description
1 polymer ?
#
loop_
_entity_poly.entity_id
_entity_poly.type
_entity_poly.pdbx_seq_one_letter_code
_entity_poly.pdbx_strand_id
1 'polypeptide(L)' 'MSPIFPCRGCGTFIERSTQHYRRVQGQVLCSTCLDAQAVGRPSFRQRLRQRFARLMTGNLPKTS' A
#
# COMPACT_ATOMS: atom_id res chain seq x y z
N MET A 1 -15.89 12.42 -8.38
CA MET A 1 -15.39 11.53 -7.32
C MET A 1 -14.44 10.52 -7.94
N SER A 2 -13.16 10.53 -7.55
CA SER A 2 -12.21 9.50 -7.96
C SER A 2 -12.49 8.21 -7.18
N PRO A 3 -12.50 7.04 -7.83
CA PRO A 3 -12.73 5.79 -7.12
C PRO A 3 -11.53 5.41 -6.24
N ILE A 4 -11.84 4.84 -5.09
CA ILE A 4 -10.87 4.41 -4.10
C ILE A 4 -10.82 2.88 -4.14
N PHE A 5 -9.63 2.32 -4.34
CA PHE A 5 -9.43 0.88 -4.44
C PHE A 5 -8.53 0.35 -3.31
N PRO A 6 -8.79 -0.85 -2.77
CA PRO A 6 -7.94 -1.45 -1.76
C PRO A 6 -6.64 -2.00 -2.39
N CYS A 7 -5.51 -1.74 -1.74
CA CYS A 7 -4.22 -2.30 -2.10
C CYS A 7 -4.20 -3.82 -1.88
N ARG A 8 -3.86 -4.59 -2.91
CA ARG A 8 -3.66 -6.04 -2.81
C ARG A 8 -2.55 -6.46 -1.83
N GLY A 9 -1.55 -5.60 -1.61
CA GLY A 9 -0.40 -5.92 -0.76
C GLY A 9 -0.57 -5.58 0.72
N CYS A 10 -1.27 -4.50 1.06
CA CYS A 10 -1.38 -4.01 2.44
C CYS A 10 -2.79 -3.61 2.89
N GLY A 11 -3.78 -3.66 2.00
CA GLY A 11 -5.18 -3.31 2.29
C GLY A 11 -5.46 -1.81 2.41
N THR A 12 -4.46 -0.94 2.22
CA THR A 12 -4.70 0.51 2.25
C THR A 12 -5.59 0.93 1.10
N PHE A 13 -6.46 1.90 1.35
CA PHE A 13 -7.27 2.54 0.33
C PHE A 13 -6.43 3.52 -0.48
N ILE A 14 -6.46 3.42 -1.81
CA ILE A 14 -5.65 4.22 -2.71
C ILE A 14 -6.57 4.88 -3.73
N GLU A 15 -6.43 6.19 -3.90
CA GLU A 15 -7.11 6.91 -4.97
C GLU A 15 -6.38 6.69 -6.31
N ARG A 16 -7.06 6.04 -7.25
CA ARG A 16 -6.53 5.71 -8.59
C ARG A 16 -7.65 5.74 -9.64
N SER A 17 -7.28 5.99 -10.89
CA SER A 17 -8.23 5.97 -12.01
C SER A 17 -8.76 4.55 -12.26
N THR A 18 -10.05 4.42 -12.56
CA THR A 18 -10.68 3.14 -12.97
C THR A 18 -9.95 2.48 -14.15
N GLN A 19 -9.37 3.29 -15.03
CA GLN A 19 -8.58 2.80 -16.16
C GLN A 19 -7.33 2.03 -15.69
N HIS A 20 -6.65 2.50 -14.65
CA HIS A 20 -5.51 1.79 -14.06
C HIS A 20 -5.98 0.49 -13.41
N TYR A 21 -7.07 0.54 -12.64
CA TYR A 21 -7.69 -0.66 -12.03
C TYR A 21 -8.01 -1.75 -13.06
N ARG A 22 -8.61 -1.36 -14.20
CA ARG A 22 -8.90 -2.29 -15.31
C ARG A 22 -7.63 -2.87 -15.94
N ARG A 23 -6.59 -2.07 -16.16
CA ARG A 23 -5.31 -2.54 -16.74
C ARG A 23 -4.63 -3.60 -15.87
N VAL A 24 -4.63 -3.41 -14.56
CA VAL A 24 -4.04 -4.37 -13.60
C VAL A 24 -5.02 -5.47 -13.18
N GLN A 25 -6.17 -5.60 -13.86
CA GLN A 25 -7.21 -6.60 -13.57
C GLN A 25 -7.62 -6.64 -12.10
N GLY A 26 -7.74 -5.47 -11.47
CA GLY A 26 -8.07 -5.33 -10.05
C GLY A 26 -6.93 -5.61 -9.07
N GLN A 27 -5.72 -5.87 -9.55
CA GLN A 27 -4.52 -6.02 -8.72
C GLN A 27 -3.83 -4.68 -8.45
N VAL A 28 -4.53 -3.75 -7.80
CA VAL A 28 -3.94 -2.44 -7.46
C VAL A 28 -2.98 -2.58 -6.30
N LEU A 29 -1.75 -2.08 -6.46
CA LEU A 29 -0.76 -1.96 -5.41
C LEU A 29 -0.52 -0.49 -5.09
N CYS A 30 -0.28 -0.17 -3.81
CA CYS A 30 0.22 1.15 -3.46
C CYS A 30 1.67 1.28 -3.94
N SER A 31 2.15 2.51 -4.07
CA SER A 31 3.52 2.80 -4.52
C SER A 31 4.56 2.00 -3.75
N THR A 32 4.38 1.84 -2.43
CA THR A 32 5.26 1.05 -1.56
C THR A 32 5.25 -0.45 -1.89
N CYS A 33 4.08 -1.04 -2.15
CA CYS A 33 3.97 -2.46 -2.48
C CYS A 33 4.43 -2.74 -3.92
N LEU A 34 4.25 -1.78 -4.82
CA LEU A 34 4.74 -1.84 -6.20
C LEU A 34 6.28 -1.82 -6.22
N ASP A 35 6.89 -0.90 -5.45
CA ASP A 35 8.34 -0.78 -5.31
C ASP A 35 8.94 -2.06 -4.68
N ALA A 36 8.29 -2.60 -3.64
CA ALA A 36 8.70 -3.87 -3.03
C ALA A 36 8.60 -5.07 -3.98
N GLN A 37 7.67 -5.04 -4.94
CA GLN A 37 7.54 -6.07 -5.97
C GLN A 37 8.64 -5.94 -7.04
N ALA A 38 8.96 -4.71 -7.45
CA ALA A 38 10.02 -4.42 -8.42
C ALA A 38 11.42 -4.82 -7.91
N VAL A 39 11.67 -4.75 -6.60
CA VAL A 39 12.97 -5.05 -5.98
C VAL A 39 13.19 -6.56 -5.70
N GLY A 40 12.22 -7.43 -6.01
CA GLY A 40 12.48 -8.87 -6.15
C GLY A 40 12.70 -9.69 -4.86
N ARG A 41 12.34 -9.19 -3.65
CA ARG A 41 12.14 -10.03 -2.44
C ARG A 41 11.59 -9.21 -1.24
N PRO A 42 10.53 -9.66 -0.55
CA PRO A 42 10.12 -9.02 0.69
C PRO A 42 11.00 -9.52 1.84
N SER A 43 11.90 -8.68 2.34
CA SER A 43 12.62 -8.98 3.58
C SER A 43 11.61 -9.12 4.73
N PHE A 44 11.69 -10.21 5.48
CA PHE A 44 10.92 -10.50 6.70
C PHE A 44 10.86 -9.30 7.68
N ARG A 45 11.91 -8.47 7.68
CA ARG A 45 12.00 -7.19 8.40
C ARG A 45 10.88 -6.19 8.07
N GLN A 46 10.37 -6.14 6.84
CA GLN A 46 9.30 -5.21 6.45
C GLN A 46 7.94 -5.63 7.02
N ARG A 47 7.72 -6.94 7.19
CA ARG A 47 6.55 -7.49 7.90
C ARG A 47 6.59 -7.16 9.40
N LEU A 48 7.76 -7.17 10.03
CA LEU A 48 7.91 -6.72 11.42
C LEU A 48 7.71 -5.20 11.57
N ARG A 49 8.26 -4.38 10.67
CA ARG A 49 8.11 -2.92 10.74
C ARG A 49 6.67 -2.46 10.60
N GLN A 50 5.88 -3.06 9.69
CA GLN A 50 4.46 -2.72 9.54
C GLN A 50 3.62 -3.14 10.76
N ARG A 51 4.00 -4.24 11.42
CA ARG A 51 3.35 -4.69 12.67
C ARG A 51 3.70 -3.78 13.84
N PHE A 52 4.94 -3.28 13.93
CA PHE A 52 5.36 -2.27 14.91
C PHE A 52 4.77 -0.88 14.64
N ALA A 53 4.67 -0.46 13.38
CA ALA A 53 4.09 0.83 13.01
C ALA A 53 2.61 0.92 13.44
N ARG A 54 1.80 -0.12 13.19
CA ARG A 54 0.40 -0.17 13.66
C ARG A 54 0.24 -0.19 15.18
N LEU A 55 1.22 -0.72 15.92
CA LEU A 55 1.23 -0.69 17.39
C LEU A 55 1.59 0.70 17.95
N MET A 56 2.42 1.47 17.23
CA MET A 56 2.79 2.83 17.65
C MET A 56 1.86 3.92 17.12
N THR A 57 1.12 3.71 16.03
CA THR A 57 0.12 4.68 15.52
C THR A 57 -1.20 4.61 16.29
N GLY A 58 -1.10 4.66 17.61
CA GLY A 58 -2.09 5.26 18.48
C GLY A 58 -1.99 6.79 18.51
N ASN A 59 -1.40 7.45 17.50
CA ASN A 59 -1.57 8.89 17.24
C ASN A 59 -1.08 9.32 15.84
N LEU A 60 -1.86 10.24 15.28
CA LEU A 60 -1.86 10.99 14.01
C LEU A 60 -0.51 11.32 13.31
N PRO A 61 -0.48 11.44 11.96
CA PRO A 61 0.68 11.97 11.23
C PRO A 61 0.81 13.49 11.46
N LYS A 62 2.00 13.97 11.80
CA LYS A 62 2.33 15.39 11.71
C LYS A 62 3.55 15.57 10.81
N THR A 63 3.25 16.09 9.62
CA THR A 63 4.17 16.82 8.75
C THR A 63 5.05 17.76 9.57
N SER A 64 6.36 17.66 9.38
CA SER A 64 7.24 18.84 9.31
C SER A 64 8.56 18.47 8.63
#